data_AF-A0A558FNN1-F1
#
_entry.id   AF-A0A558FNN1-F1
#
_cell.length_a   1.000
_cell.length_b   1.000
_cell.length_c   1.000
_cell.angle_alpha   90.00
_cell.angle_beta   90.00
_cell.angle_gamma   90.00
#
_symmetry.space_group_name_H-M   'P 1'
#
loop_
_entity.id
_entity.type
_entity.pdbx_description
1 polymer ?
#
loop_
_entity_poly.entity_id
_entity_poly.type
_entity_poly.pdbx_seq_one_letter_code
_entity_poly.pdbx_strand_id
1 'polypeptide(L)' 'MSKKHKTYTTEFKAEAIKLIEANQGNVSETARQLSIS' A
#
# COMPACT_ATOMS: atom_id res chain seq x y z
N MET A 1 10.23 6.10 21.54
CA MET A 1 10.10 6.68 20.18
C MET A 1 8.79 6.21 19.58
N SER A 2 7.76 7.06 19.53
CA SER A 2 6.50 6.69 18.88
C SER A 2 6.74 6.58 17.37
N LYS A 3 6.50 5.42 16.76
CA LYS A 3 6.57 5.27 15.31
C LYS A 3 5.45 6.15 14.73
N LYS A 4 5.82 7.22 14.02
CA LYS A 4 4.84 8.04 13.31
C LYS A 4 4.16 7.17 12.27
N HIS A 5 2.89 6.84 12.47
CA HIS A 5 2.10 6.16 11.47
C HIS A 5 1.95 7.09 10.26
N LYS A 6 2.34 6.60 9.08
CA LYS A 6 2.02 7.27 7.83
C LYS A 6 0.53 7.10 7.59
N THR A 7 -0.20 8.22 7.59
CA THR A 7 -1.62 8.24 7.27
C THR A 7 -1.77 8.42 5.77
N TYR A 8 -2.34 7.42 5.09
CA TYR A 8 -2.62 7.49 3.66
C TYR A 8 -4.07 7.94 3.43
N THR A 9 -4.28 8.69 2.35
CA THR A 9 -5.63 9.12 1.92
C THR A 9 -6.48 7.93 1.50
N THR A 10 -7.80 8.12 1.48
CA THR A 10 -8.74 7.09 1.00
C THR A 10 -8.51 6.73 -0.45
N GLU A 11 -8.13 7.70 -1.27
CA GLU A 11 -7.80 7.49 -2.70
C GLU A 11 -6.59 6.58 -2.86
N PHE A 12 -5.51 6.86 -2.14
CA PHE A 12 -4.31 6.04 -2.16
C PHE A 12 -4.58 4.60 -1.70
N LYS A 13 -5.44 4.43 -0.69
CA LYS A 13 -5.85 3.09 -0.24
C LYS A 13 -6.64 2.35 -1.32
N ALA A 14 -7.50 3.03 -2.06
CA ALA A 14 -8.26 2.41 -3.16
C ALA A 14 -7.34 2.00 -4.31
N GLU A 15 -6.35 2.83 -4.67
CA GLU A 15 -5.34 2.48 -5.68
C GLU A 15 -4.49 1.28 -5.24
N ALA A 16 -4.08 1.24 -3.97
CA ALA A 16 -3.34 0.12 -3.41
C ALA A 16 -4.13 -1.20 -3.50
N ILE A 17 -5.43 -1.18 -3.24
CA ILE A 17 -6.29 -2.37 -3.37
C ILE A 17 -6.34 -2.86 -4.81
N LYS A 18 -6.53 -1.96 -5.80
CA LYS A 18 -6.53 -2.32 -7.23
C LYS A 18 -5.20 -2.95 -7.65
N LEU A 19 -4.08 -2.41 -7.15
CA LEU A 19 -2.75 -2.96 -7.41
C LEU A 19 -2.54 -4.33 -6.77
N ILE A 20 -3.06 -4.56 -5.56
CA ILE A 20 -3.04 -5.88 -4.92
C ILE A 20 -3.79 -6.90 -5.80
N GLU A 21 -4.96 -6.55 -6.31
CA GLU A 21 -5.72 -7.42 -7.23
C GLU A 21 -4.94 -7.70 -8.52
N ALA A 22 -4.30 -6.67 -9.10
CA ALA A 22 -3.47 -6.81 -10.30
C ALA A 22 -2.23 -7.70 -10.06
N ASN A 23 -1.62 -7.63 -8.88
CA ASN A 23 -0.48 -8.46 -8.47
C ASN A 23 -0.92 -9.82 -7.89
N GLN A 24 -2.10 -10.34 -8.27
CA GLN A 24 -2.61 -11.65 -7.83
C GLN A 24 -2.72 -11.82 -6.31
N GLY A 25 -3.00 -10.72 -5.60
CA GLY A 25 -3.05 -10.69 -4.14
C GLY A 25 -1.69 -10.50 -3.45
N ASN A 26 -0.59 -10.29 -4.19
CA ASN A 26 0.73 -10.11 -3.62
C ASN A 26 0.90 -8.71 -2.99
N VAL A 27 0.59 -8.63 -1.70
CA VAL A 27 0.73 -7.42 -0.88
C VAL A 27 2.17 -6.93 -0.74
N SER A 28 3.17 -7.81 -0.72
CA SER A 28 4.57 -7.44 -0.58
C SER A 28 5.11 -6.77 -1.84
N GLU A 29 4.75 -7.29 -3.01
CA GLU A 29 5.08 -6.68 -4.30
C GLU A 29 4.41 -5.31 -4.42
N THR A 30 3.12 -5.20 -4.10
CA THR A 30 2.41 -3.91 -4.12
C THR A 30 3.02 -2.91 -3.15
N ALA A 31 3.38 -3.31 -1.92
CA ALA A 31 4.04 -2.42 -0.96
C ALA A 31 5.40 -1.93 -1.50
N ARG A 32 6.15 -2.79 -2.18
CA ARG A 32 7.43 -2.44 -2.81
C ARG A 32 7.25 -1.49 -3.99
N GLN A 33 6.24 -1.70 -4.83
CA GLN A 33 5.87 -0.81 -5.93
C GLN A 33 5.42 0.57 -5.43
N LEU A 34 4.65 0.61 -4.35
CA LEU A 34 4.16 1.83 -3.73
C LEU A 34 5.17 2.48 -2.76
N SER A 35 6.36 1.88 -2.59
CA SER A 35 7.39 2.32 -1.66
C SER A 35 6.86 2.52 -0.22
N ILE A 36 5.96 1.64 0.19
CA ILE A 36 5.37 1.58 1.53
C ILE A 36 6.23 0.63 2.36
N SER A 37 6.75 1.12 3.48
CA SER A 37 7.53 0.36 4.47
C SER A 37 6.89 0.47 5.84
#